data_AF-A0A1J6JQW9-F1
#
_entry.id   AF-A0A1J6JQW9-F1
#
_cell.length_a   1.000
_cell.length_b   1.000
_cell.length_c   1.000
_cell.angle_alpha   90.00
_cell.angle_beta   90.00
_cell.angle_gamma   90.00
#
_symmetry.space_group_name_H-M   'P 1'
#
loop_
_entity.id
_entity.type
_entity.pdbx_description
1 polymer ?
#
loop_
_entity_poly.entity_id
_entity_poly.type
_entity_poly.pdbx_seq_one_letter_code
_entity_poly.pdbx_strand_id
1 'polypeptide(L)'
;MDRLRMKGLEFLILANNQFSGNIPSEYGDLLKLQALDLSSNRLTGLISPSFGKLRSLLWLMLANNSLSGEIPLELGNCSNLLWLNLANNQLSGSIPSQLASIGTNPMPTFLLNREKAEVSAGSG
;
A
#
# COMPACT_ATOMS: atom_id res chain seq x y z
N MET A 1 -19.87 -1.78 19.89
CA MET A 1 -18.44 -2.00 20.21
C MET A 1 -17.62 -1.06 19.35
N ASP A 2 -17.15 0.04 19.92
CA ASP A 2 -16.28 0.98 19.23
C ASP A 2 -15.00 0.25 18.81
N ARG A 3 -14.90 -0.11 17.51
CA ARG A 3 -13.64 -0.53 16.92
C ARG A 3 -12.69 0.64 17.09
N LEU A 4 -11.63 0.46 17.87
CA LEU A 4 -10.52 1.40 18.02
C LEU A 4 -10.04 1.78 16.60
N ARG A 5 -10.58 2.87 16.04
CA ARG A 5 -10.16 3.38 14.73
C ARG A 5 -8.76 3.90 14.96
N MET A 6 -7.77 3.20 14.42
CA MET A 6 -6.38 3.65 14.40
C MET A 6 -6.26 4.82 13.41
N LYS A 7 -6.90 5.96 13.73
CA LYS A 7 -6.98 7.17 12.91
C LYS A 7 -5.62 7.86 12.73
N GLY A 8 -4.60 7.39 13.46
CA GLY A 8 -3.24 7.91 13.46
C GLY A 8 -2.20 6.98 12.82
N LEU A 9 -2.59 5.80 12.32
CA LEU A 9 -1.60 4.85 11.80
C LEU A 9 -1.07 5.34 10.45
N GLU A 10 0.25 5.53 10.38
CA GLU A 10 0.94 6.01 9.17
C GLU A 10 1.71 4.89 8.47
N PHE A 11 2.23 3.92 9.21
CA PHE A 11 3.02 2.82 8.66
C PHE A 11 2.47 1.50 9.20
N LEU A 12 2.09 0.59 8.31
CA LEU A 12 1.73 -0.78 8.63
C LEU A 12 2.60 -1.72 7.81
N ILE A 13 3.66 -2.22 8.44
CA ILE A 13 4.66 -3.09 7.81
C ILE A 13 4.56 -4.48 8.46
N LEU A 14 4.04 -5.43 7.71
CA LEU A 14 3.78 -6.81 8.13
C LEU A 14 4.41 -7.82 7.15
N ALA A 15 5.37 -7.37 6.34
CA ALA A 15 6.03 -8.19 5.35
C ALA A 15 6.76 -9.40 5.95
N ASN A 16 6.93 -10.45 5.15
CA ASN A 16 7.69 -11.67 5.49
C ASN A 16 7.12 -12.41 6.71
N ASN A 17 5.82 -12.66 6.68
CA ASN A 17 5.12 -13.41 7.72
C ASN A 17 4.32 -14.57 7.11
N GLN A 18 3.50 -15.22 7.92
CA GLN A 18 2.62 -16.31 7.49
C GLN A 18 1.14 -15.92 7.57
N PHE A 19 0.82 -14.61 7.51
CA PHE A 19 -0.56 -14.15 7.55
C PHE A 19 -1.34 -14.72 6.37
N SER A 20 -2.54 -15.19 6.65
CA SER A 20 -3.42 -15.87 5.69
C SER A 20 -4.83 -15.31 5.73
N GLY A 21 -5.62 -15.65 4.72
CA GLY A 21 -6.97 -15.11 4.55
C GLY A 21 -6.95 -13.76 3.86
N ASN A 22 -8.10 -13.07 3.91
CA ASN A 22 -8.31 -11.86 3.13
C ASN A 22 -7.72 -10.63 3.81
N ILE A 23 -7.30 -9.66 3.01
CA ILE A 23 -6.96 -8.32 3.50
C ILE A 23 -8.28 -7.63 3.93
N PRO A 24 -8.40 -7.16 5.18
CA PRO A 24 -9.61 -6.47 5.63
C PRO A 24 -9.87 -5.20 4.82
N SER A 25 -11.10 -5.04 4.32
CA SER A 25 -11.52 -3.83 3.59
C SER A 25 -11.43 -2.57 4.45
N GLU A 26 -11.50 -2.73 5.77
CA GLU A 26 -11.43 -1.67 6.76
C GLU A 26 -10.06 -0.99 6.81
N TYR A 27 -9.03 -1.60 6.22
CA TYR A 27 -7.75 -0.91 6.02
C TYR A 27 -7.91 0.33 5.12
N GLY A 28 -8.92 0.37 4.25
CA GLY A 28 -9.29 1.56 3.48
C GLY A 28 -9.77 2.75 4.33
N ASP A 29 -10.05 2.57 5.62
CA ASP A 29 -10.43 3.66 6.52
C ASP A 29 -9.25 4.21 7.34
N LEU A 30 -8.04 3.70 7.13
CA LEU A 30 -6.79 4.19 7.72
C LEU A 30 -6.28 5.41 6.94
N LEU A 31 -7.04 6.51 6.95
CA LEU A 31 -6.83 7.64 6.04
C LEU A 31 -5.47 8.35 6.15
N LYS A 32 -4.71 8.12 7.24
CA LYS A 32 -3.35 8.66 7.41
C LYS A 32 -2.24 7.70 6.96
N LEU A 33 -2.59 6.50 6.51
CA LEU A 33 -1.62 5.48 6.12
C LEU A 33 -0.80 5.97 4.93
N GLN A 34 0.51 5.99 5.10
CA GLN A 34 1.53 6.35 4.12
C GLN A 34 2.18 5.10 3.54
N ALA A 35 2.31 4.04 4.33
CA ALA A 35 2.86 2.77 3.87
C ALA A 35 2.03 1.59 4.34
N LEU A 36 1.64 0.76 3.39
CA LEU A 36 1.08 -0.57 3.63
C LEU A 36 1.96 -1.60 2.94
N ASP A 37 2.68 -2.38 3.74
CA ASP A 37 3.48 -3.49 3.26
C ASP A 37 2.99 -4.80 3.87
N LEU A 38 2.34 -5.61 3.03
CA LEU A 38 1.84 -6.94 3.34
C LEU A 38 2.55 -8.01 2.51
N SER A 39 3.68 -7.67 1.89
CA SER A 39 4.38 -8.55 0.96
C SER A 39 4.91 -9.81 1.62
N SER A 40 5.12 -10.87 0.83
CA SER A 40 5.69 -12.14 1.31
C SER A 40 4.88 -12.74 2.47
N ASN A 41 3.60 -13.00 2.22
CA ASN A 41 2.66 -13.64 3.14
C ASN A 41 1.87 -14.73 2.38
N ARG A 42 0.80 -15.26 3.00
CA ARG A 42 -0.13 -16.23 2.42
C ARG A 42 -1.52 -15.62 2.24
N LEU A 43 -1.60 -14.32 2.02
CA LEU A 43 -2.88 -13.60 1.89
C LEU A 43 -3.58 -14.01 0.60
N THR A 44 -4.90 -14.08 0.67
CA THR A 44 -5.79 -14.56 -0.40
C THR A 44 -6.90 -13.55 -0.69
N GLY A 45 -7.70 -13.83 -1.71
CA GLY A 45 -8.87 -13.02 -2.05
C GLY A 45 -8.51 -11.76 -2.82
N LEU A 46 -9.42 -10.80 -2.83
CA LEU A 46 -9.36 -9.62 -3.69
C LEU A 46 -8.63 -8.45 -3.01
N ILE A 47 -8.01 -7.60 -3.82
CA ILE A 47 -7.61 -6.27 -3.39
C ILE A 47 -8.90 -5.43 -3.27
N SER A 48 -9.13 -4.80 -2.11
CA SER A 48 -10.38 -4.07 -1.89
C SER A 48 -10.39 -2.72 -2.62
N PRO A 49 -11.47 -2.37 -3.35
CA PRO A 49 -11.67 -1.02 -3.92
C PRO A 49 -11.60 0.12 -2.89
N SER A 50 -11.89 -0.19 -1.62
CA SER A 50 -11.79 0.76 -0.50
C SER A 50 -10.40 1.39 -0.35
N PHE A 51 -9.35 0.75 -0.87
CA PHE A 51 -7.99 1.28 -0.81
C PHE A 51 -7.83 2.58 -1.61
N GLY A 52 -8.71 2.85 -2.58
CA GLY A 52 -8.79 4.14 -3.27
C GLY A 52 -9.11 5.35 -2.37
N LYS A 53 -9.53 5.11 -1.11
CA LYS A 53 -9.70 6.18 -0.10
C LYS A 53 -8.38 6.65 0.51
N LEU A 54 -7.31 5.86 0.40
CA LEU A 54 -6.02 6.08 1.08
C LEU A 54 -5.18 7.14 0.35
N ARG A 55 -5.64 8.39 0.37
CA ARG A 55 -4.98 9.50 -0.34
C ARG A 55 -3.60 9.87 0.21
N SER A 56 -3.29 9.49 1.45
CA SER A 56 -1.96 9.66 2.04
C SER A 56 -0.96 8.57 1.66
N LEU A 57 -1.41 7.51 0.99
CA LEU A 57 -0.59 6.33 0.72
C LEU A 57 0.49 6.63 -0.33
N LEU A 58 1.72 6.30 0.01
CA LEU A 58 2.93 6.42 -0.80
C LEU A 58 3.40 5.05 -1.29
N TRP A 59 3.26 4.03 -0.45
CA TRP A 59 3.69 2.65 -0.69
C TRP A 59 2.54 1.66 -0.50
N LEU A 60 2.23 0.89 -1.55
CA LEU A 60 1.34 -0.27 -1.47
C LEU A 60 2.06 -1.51 -1.97
N MET A 61 2.64 -2.28 -1.05
CA MET A 61 3.42 -3.48 -1.33
C MET A 61 2.60 -4.73 -0.98
N LEU A 62 2.12 -5.46 -1.99
CA LEU A 62 1.31 -6.68 -1.84
C LEU A 62 1.95 -7.90 -2.53
N ALA A 63 3.19 -7.77 -3.00
CA ALA A 63 3.87 -8.81 -3.75
C ALA A 63 4.05 -10.12 -2.96
N ASN A 64 4.23 -11.23 -3.67
CA ASN A 64 4.45 -12.55 -3.08
C ASN A 64 3.32 -12.96 -2.12
N ASN A 65 2.10 -13.00 -2.62
CA ASN A 65 0.91 -13.50 -1.93
C ASN A 65 0.11 -14.39 -2.87
N SER A 66 -1.11 -14.77 -2.48
CA SER A 66 -2.07 -15.51 -3.31
C SER A 66 -3.33 -14.68 -3.58
N LEU A 67 -3.18 -13.35 -3.72
CA LEU A 67 -4.28 -12.46 -4.08
C LEU A 67 -4.75 -12.76 -5.51
N SER A 68 -6.04 -12.64 -5.75
CA SER A 68 -6.67 -12.99 -7.02
C SER A 68 -7.69 -11.95 -7.48
N GLY A 69 -8.24 -12.15 -8.67
CA GLY A 69 -9.18 -11.23 -9.29
C GLY A 69 -8.50 -10.03 -9.95
N GLU A 70 -9.30 -9.02 -10.30
CA GLU A 70 -8.83 -7.83 -11.01
C GLU A 70 -8.21 -6.79 -10.07
N ILE A 71 -7.35 -5.94 -10.62
CA ILE A 71 -6.81 -4.79 -9.91
C ILE A 71 -7.91 -3.71 -9.85
N PRO A 72 -8.31 -3.24 -8.65
CA PRO A 72 -9.34 -2.21 -8.54
C PRO A 72 -8.89 -0.90 -9.22
N LEU A 73 -9.71 -0.36 -10.10
CA LEU A 73 -9.45 0.93 -10.76
C LEU A 73 -9.38 2.08 -9.75
N GLU A 74 -10.03 1.92 -8.59
CA GLU A 74 -10.06 2.89 -7.49
C GLU A 74 -8.68 3.15 -6.90
N LEU A 75 -7.72 2.24 -7.08
CA LEU A 75 -6.33 2.50 -6.68
C LEU A 75 -5.74 3.72 -7.42
N GLY A 76 -6.27 4.10 -8.59
CA GLY A 76 -5.91 5.35 -9.27
C GLY A 76 -6.32 6.62 -8.50
N ASN A 77 -7.22 6.52 -7.52
CA ASN A 77 -7.58 7.64 -6.65
C ASN A 77 -6.54 7.91 -5.54
N CYS A 78 -5.57 7.01 -5.35
CA CYS A 78 -4.45 7.20 -4.42
C CYS A 78 -3.44 8.18 -5.04
N SER A 79 -3.79 9.47 -5.06
CA SER A 79 -3.06 10.51 -5.78
C SER A 79 -1.61 10.72 -5.33
N ASN A 80 -1.22 10.26 -4.14
CA ASN A 80 0.16 10.33 -3.65
C ASN A 80 0.94 9.02 -3.81
N LEU A 81 0.33 7.99 -4.42
CA LEU A 81 0.94 6.67 -4.54
C LEU A 81 2.14 6.74 -5.49
N LEU A 82 3.29 6.37 -4.97
CA LEU A 82 4.56 6.41 -5.68
C LEU A 82 5.03 5.02 -6.07
N TRP A 83 4.80 4.03 -5.20
CA TRP A 83 5.15 2.63 -5.47
C TRP A 83 3.97 1.70 -5.24
N LEU A 84 3.62 0.96 -6.29
CA LEU A 84 2.64 -0.11 -6.28
C LEU A 84 3.35 -1.39 -6.71
N ASN A 85 3.39 -2.40 -5.84
CA ASN A 85 3.98 -3.69 -6.17
C ASN A 85 2.98 -4.81 -5.91
N LEU A 86 2.51 -5.40 -7.01
CA LEU A 86 1.52 -6.49 -7.02
C LEU A 86 2.09 -7.81 -7.56
N ALA A 87 3.41 -7.86 -7.81
CA ALA A 87 4.06 -9.00 -8.45
C ALA A 87 3.86 -10.31 -7.67
N ASN A 88 3.92 -11.45 -8.38
CA ASN A 88 3.81 -12.79 -7.78
C ASN A 88 2.52 -12.95 -6.95
N ASN A 89 1.39 -12.71 -7.60
CA ASN A 89 0.04 -13.00 -7.14
C ASN A 89 -0.72 -13.74 -8.26
N GLN A 90 -1.98 -14.07 -8.04
CA GLN A 90 -2.88 -14.72 -8.99
C GLN A 90 -3.88 -13.70 -9.59
N LEU A 91 -3.44 -12.45 -9.77
CA LEU A 91 -4.26 -11.37 -10.33
C LEU A 91 -4.55 -11.62 -11.81
N SER A 92 -5.73 -11.22 -12.25
CA SER A 92 -6.25 -11.41 -13.61
C SER A 92 -6.81 -10.11 -14.18
N GLY A 93 -7.25 -10.14 -15.44
CA GLY A 93 -7.81 -8.96 -16.12
C GLY A 93 -6.73 -8.03 -16.68
N SER A 94 -7.16 -6.85 -17.14
CA SER A 94 -6.27 -5.82 -17.66
C SER A 94 -5.75 -4.91 -16.54
N ILE A 95 -4.62 -4.26 -16.78
CA ILE A 95 -4.13 -3.17 -15.91
C ILE A 95 -5.05 -1.96 -16.14
N PRO A 96 -5.77 -1.45 -15.11
CA PRO A 96 -6.61 -0.28 -15.26
C PRO A 96 -5.81 0.95 -15.70
N SER A 97 -6.30 1.69 -16.68
CA SER A 97 -5.64 2.90 -17.18
C SER A 97 -5.53 4.01 -16.11
N GLN A 98 -6.38 3.95 -15.09
CA GLN A 98 -6.36 4.82 -13.91
C GLN A 98 -5.06 4.70 -13.11
N LEU A 99 -4.29 3.62 -13.27
CA LEU A 99 -2.99 3.44 -12.62
C LEU A 99 -1.83 4.13 -13.36
N ALA A 100 -2.06 4.68 -14.55
CA ALA A 100 -1.01 5.26 -15.38
C ALA A 100 -0.29 6.46 -14.75
N SER A 101 -0.90 7.12 -13.76
CA SER A 101 -0.32 8.26 -13.02
C SER A 101 0.46 7.86 -11.75
N ILE A 102 0.49 6.57 -11.39
CA ILE A 102 1.25 6.13 -10.21
C ILE A 102 2.74 6.32 -10.47
N GLY A 103 3.44 6.88 -9.49
CA GLY A 103 4.88 7.15 -9.59
C GLY A 103 5.25 8.37 -10.44
N THR A 104 4.27 9.07 -11.05
CA THR A 104 4.54 10.30 -11.80
C THR A 104 4.56 11.55 -10.92
N ASN A 105 4.11 11.43 -9.66
CA ASN A 105 4.09 12.55 -8.73
C ASN A 105 5.51 12.86 -8.23
N PRO A 106 5.86 14.15 -8.06
CA PRO A 106 7.13 14.51 -7.45
C PRO A 106 7.21 13.92 -6.04
N MET A 107 8.34 13.28 -5.73
CA MET A 107 8.63 12.74 -4.40
C MET A 107 8.37 13.82 -3.34
N PRO A 108 7.47 13.60 -2.36
CA PRO A 108 7.20 14.58 -1.34
C PRO A 108 8.47 14.99 -0.60
N THR A 109 8.62 16.27 -0.31
CA THR A 109 9.82 16.85 0.32
C THR A 109 10.16 16.20 1.67
N PHE A 110 9.18 15.67 2.40
CA PHE A 110 9.42 14.96 3.66
C PHE A 110 10.12 13.60 3.46
N LEU A 111 9.94 12.93 2.32
CA LEU A 111 10.70 11.73 1.98
C LEU A 111 12.14 12.06 1.58
N LEU A 112 12.33 13.12 0.79
CA LEU A 112 13.67 13.61 0.39
C LEU A 112 14.54 13.99 1.61
N ASN A 113 13.90 14.52 2.65
CA ASN A 113 14.60 14.90 3.88
C ASN A 113 14.93 13.71 4.79
N ARG A 114 14.19 12.60 4.70
CA ARG A 114 14.48 11.38 5.48
C ARG A 114 15.74 10.67 5.00
N GLU A 115 15.97 10.58 3.68
CA GLU A 115 17.24 10.04 3.14
C GLU A 115 18.45 10.84 3.62
N LYS A 116 18.33 12.18 3.72
CA LYS A 116 19.42 13.03 4.25
C LYS A 116 19.70 12.78 5.73
N ALA A 117 18.67 12.48 6.52
CA ALA A 117 18.82 12.20 7.96
C ALA A 117 19.47 10.84 8.20
N GLU A 118 19.17 9.82 7.41
CA GLU A 118 19.78 8.48 7.52
C GLU A 118 21.26 8.48 7.10
N VAL A 119 21.63 9.26 6.08
CA VAL A 119 23.05 9.45 5.68
C VAL A 119 23.87 10.17 6.76
N SER A 120 23.25 11.03 7.59
CA SER A 120 23.94 11.73 8.68
C SER A 120 24.11 10.92 9.97
N ALA A 121 23.45 9.77 10.11
CA ALA A 121 23.49 8.95 11.33
C ALA A 121 24.52 7.80 11.27
N GLY A 122 25.19 7.59 10.13
CA GLY A 122 26.13 6.50 9.89
C GLY A 122 27.63 6.84 10.04
N SER A 123 27.98 7.96 10.65
CA SER A 123 29.37 8.44 10.76
C SER A 123 29.82 8.82 12.18
N GLY A 124 29.22 8.22 13.22
CA GLY A 124 29.62 8.38 14.62
C GLY A 124 30.13 7.09 15.24
#